data_AF-A0A1W1UBN4-F1
#
_entry.id   AF-A0A1W1UBN4-F1
#
_cell.length_a   1.000
_cell.length_b   1.000
_cell.length_c   1.000
_cell.angle_alpha   90.00
_cell.angle_beta   90.00
_cell.angle_gamma   90.00
#
_symmetry.space_group_name_H-M   'P 1'
#
loop_
_entity.id
_entity.type
_entity.pdbx_description
1 polymer ?
#
loop_
_entity_poly.entity_id
_entity_poly.type
_entity_poly.pdbx_seq_one_letter_code
_entity_poly.pdbx_strand_id
1 'polypeptide(L)'
;MSSEKVKVQIDDMNFYVVGGEETKVKKFADDLDKRIKTIQNSNYRLNQVQALILTALNILEEKDKEAEKLSNIQEGSVEEKNLNTLNEIEELKAKLNSSISENVKLKEQSERKQKDYDSLINENQKLREDSKQFALKIKELTEEVEKTKSEKNSLEEQIFESQKRIIDLNREIESLNDR
;
A
#
# COMPACT_ATOMS: atom_id res chain seq x y z
N MET A 1 -10.13 -29.79 43.89
CA MET A 1 -8.76 -29.82 44.45
C MET A 1 -8.56 -31.19 45.06
N SER A 2 -7.94 -32.12 44.33
CA SER A 2 -7.59 -33.44 44.89
C SER A 2 -6.58 -33.20 46.01
N SER A 3 -6.98 -33.50 47.25
CA SER A 3 -6.14 -33.40 48.45
C SER A 3 -5.25 -34.63 48.57
N GLU A 4 -4.58 -35.00 47.48
CA GLU A 4 -3.62 -36.09 47.48
C GLU A 4 -2.46 -35.74 48.43
N LYS A 5 -2.26 -36.62 49.41
CA LYS A 5 -1.18 -36.54 50.38
C LYS A 5 -0.01 -37.32 49.85
N VAL A 6 1.11 -36.65 49.64
CA VAL A 6 2.36 -37.30 49.21
C VAL A 6 3.19 -37.60 50.46
N LYS A 7 3.56 -38.86 50.65
CA LYS A 7 4.48 -39.27 51.71
C LYS A 7 5.91 -39.01 51.28
N VAL A 8 6.67 -38.29 52.11
CA VAL A 8 8.09 -37.98 51.89
C VAL A 8 8.90 -38.22 53.16
N GLN A 9 10.21 -38.42 53.03
CA GLN A 9 11.14 -38.56 54.15
C GLN A 9 12.08 -37.35 54.17
N ILE A 10 12.19 -36.69 55.33
CA ILE A 10 13.06 -35.53 55.55
C ILE A 10 13.69 -35.70 56.93
N ASP A 11 15.01 -35.61 57.04
CA ASP A 11 15.75 -35.72 58.31
C ASP A 11 15.36 -36.98 59.10
N ASP A 12 15.32 -38.13 58.41
CA ASP A 12 14.92 -39.45 58.92
C ASP A 12 13.48 -39.55 59.48
N MET A 13 12.64 -38.53 59.26
CA MET A 13 11.23 -38.51 59.63
C MET A 13 10.31 -38.58 58.40
N ASN A 14 9.16 -39.23 58.56
CA ASN A 14 8.14 -39.33 57.52
C ASN A 14 7.10 -38.21 57.64
N PHE A 15 6.89 -37.46 56.56
CA PHE A 15 5.92 -36.38 56.47
C PHE A 15 4.88 -36.63 55.38
N TYR A 16 3.69 -36.08 55.55
CA TYR A 16 2.64 -36.05 54.53
C TYR A 16 2.42 -34.61 54.08
N VAL A 17 2.87 -34.30 52.87
CA VAL A 17 2.72 -32.97 52.27
C VAL A 17 1.40 -32.93 51.50
N VAL A 18 0.64 -31.87 51.69
CA VAL A 18 -0.67 -31.68 51.04
C VAL A 18 -0.49 -30.80 49.81
N GLY A 19 -0.83 -31.35 48.63
CA GLY A 19 -0.85 -30.62 47.36
C GLY A 19 0.48 -30.65 46.59
N GLY A 20 0.38 -30.38 45.28
CA GLY A 20 1.49 -30.44 44.33
C GLY A 20 1.61 -31.80 43.62
N GLU A 21 2.32 -31.82 42.50
CA GLU A 21 2.64 -33.06 41.79
C GLU A 21 3.61 -33.92 42.61
N GLU A 22 3.34 -35.22 42.72
CA GLU A 22 4.15 -36.16 43.52
C GLU A 22 5.65 -36.08 43.19
N THR A 23 6.00 -35.95 41.91
CA THR A 23 7.38 -35.85 41.43
C THR A 23 8.09 -34.58 41.91
N LYS A 24 7.38 -33.43 41.93
CA LYS A 24 7.92 -32.16 42.42
C LYS A 24 8.07 -32.19 43.94
N VAL A 25 7.07 -32.70 44.65
CA VAL A 25 7.08 -32.78 46.11
C VAL A 25 8.22 -33.67 46.62
N LYS A 26 8.45 -34.83 46.00
CA LYS A 26 9.59 -35.70 46.34
C LYS A 26 10.93 -35.02 46.07
N LYS A 27 11.08 -34.35 44.92
CA LYS A 27 12.31 -33.59 44.61
C LYS A 27 12.58 -32.48 45.64
N PHE A 28 11.56 -31.76 46.06
CA PHE A 28 11.72 -30.72 47.10
C PHE A 28 12.08 -31.31 48.45
N ALA A 29 11.50 -32.46 48.82
CA ALA A 29 11.87 -33.15 50.04
C ALA A 29 13.34 -33.64 50.02
N ASP A 30 13.78 -34.22 48.89
CA ASP A 30 15.18 -34.64 48.72
C ASP A 30 16.16 -33.48 48.77
N ASP A 31 15.81 -32.33 48.17
CA ASP A 31 16.65 -31.12 48.21
C ASP A 31 16.69 -30.51 49.61
N LEU A 32 15.55 -30.45 50.30
CA LEU A 32 15.46 -29.99 51.68
C LEU A 32 16.30 -30.88 52.61
N ASP A 33 16.21 -32.20 52.48
CA ASP A 33 16.99 -33.16 53.28
C ASP A 33 18.51 -32.97 53.09
N LYS A 34 18.96 -32.77 51.85
CA LYS A 34 20.37 -32.45 51.56
C LYS A 34 20.81 -31.13 52.19
N ARG A 35 19.98 -30.10 52.14
CA ARG A 35 20.28 -28.79 52.74
C ARG A 35 20.34 -28.84 54.26
N ILE A 36 19.40 -29.55 54.89
CA ILE A 36 19.39 -29.79 56.34
C ILE A 36 20.69 -30.49 56.76
N LYS A 37 21.05 -31.59 56.09
CA LYS A 37 22.30 -32.33 56.37
C LYS A 37 23.54 -31.47 56.17
N THR A 38 23.57 -30.64 55.14
CA THR A 38 24.69 -29.73 54.86
C THR A 38 24.85 -28.69 55.98
N ILE A 39 23.75 -28.12 56.47
CA ILE A 39 23.76 -27.11 57.54
C ILE A 39 24.10 -27.73 58.89
N GLN A 40 23.56 -28.91 59.19
CA GLN A 40 23.91 -29.69 60.40
C GLN A 40 25.41 -30.00 60.41
N ASN A 41 25.97 -30.47 59.29
CA ASN A 41 27.40 -30.78 59.17
C ASN A 41 28.28 -29.53 59.23
N SER A 42 27.82 -28.38 58.74
CA SER A 42 28.62 -27.15 58.75
C SER A 42 28.57 -26.41 60.10
N ASN A 43 27.59 -26.72 60.95
CA ASN A 43 27.34 -26.01 62.21
C ASN A 43 27.18 -26.96 63.39
N TYR A 44 28.26 -27.66 63.75
CA TYR A 44 28.30 -28.64 64.84
C TYR A 44 27.87 -28.14 66.23
N ARG A 45 27.74 -26.81 66.43
CA ARG A 45 27.30 -26.19 67.69
C ARG A 45 25.79 -25.98 67.77
N LEU A 46 25.07 -26.10 66.66
CA LEU A 46 23.64 -25.89 66.62
C LEU A 46 22.91 -27.19 66.98
N ASN A 47 21.84 -27.06 67.76
CA ASN A 47 20.92 -28.17 67.95
C ASN A 47 20.08 -28.40 66.67
N GLN A 48 19.43 -29.56 66.57
CA GLN A 48 18.66 -29.96 65.38
C GLN A 48 17.60 -28.91 64.99
N VAL A 49 16.92 -28.32 65.98
CA VAL A 49 15.90 -27.27 65.75
C VAL A 49 16.53 -25.99 65.19
N GLN A 50 17.68 -25.56 65.73
CA GLN A 50 18.40 -24.39 65.23
C GLN A 50 18.92 -24.59 63.81
N ALA A 51 19.40 -25.79 63.48
CA ALA A 51 19.81 -26.13 62.11
C ALA A 51 18.63 -26.09 61.13
N LEU A 52 17.46 -26.60 61.55
CA LEU A 52 16.21 -26.52 60.77
C LEU A 52 15.77 -25.07 60.57
N ILE A 53 15.79 -24.24 61.62
CA ILE A 53 15.44 -22.80 61.54
C ILE A 53 16.37 -22.07 60.57
N LEU A 54 17.69 -22.31 60.65
CA LEU A 54 18.66 -21.70 59.75
C LEU A 54 18.45 -22.16 58.30
N THR A 55 18.14 -23.44 58.10
CA THR A 55 17.82 -23.97 56.76
C THR A 55 16.57 -23.31 56.19
N ALA A 56 15.52 -23.16 56.99
CA ALA A 56 14.29 -22.48 56.58
C ALA A 56 14.54 -21.01 56.23
N LEU A 57 15.33 -20.29 57.03
CA LEU A 57 15.68 -18.90 56.78
C LEU A 57 16.45 -18.73 55.46
N ASN A 58 17.44 -19.59 55.21
CA ASN A 58 18.23 -19.55 53.98
C ASN A 58 17.36 -19.79 52.73
N ILE A 59 16.42 -20.74 52.79
CA ILE A 59 15.48 -21.01 51.70
C ILE A 59 14.56 -19.82 51.45
N LEU A 60 14.08 -19.16 52.51
CA LEU A 60 13.25 -17.97 52.38
C LEU A 60 14.01 -16.80 51.73
N GLU A 61 15.24 -16.57 52.17
CA GLU A 61 16.14 -15.55 51.60
C GLU A 61 16.44 -15.80 50.11
N GLU A 62 16.72 -17.05 49.73
CA GLU A 62 16.94 -17.43 48.33
C GLU A 62 15.69 -17.17 47.47
N LYS A 63 14.51 -17.56 48.00
CA LYS A 63 13.24 -17.35 47.31
C LYS A 63 12.96 -15.85 47.10
N ASP A 64 13.26 -15.01 48.08
CA ASP A 64 13.05 -13.56 47.99
C ASP A 64 13.98 -12.95 46.92
N LYS A 65 15.27 -13.35 46.91
CA LYS A 65 16.23 -12.95 45.87
C LYS A 65 15.82 -13.40 44.46
N GLU A 66 15.25 -14.59 44.33
CA GLU A 66 14.73 -15.07 43.04
C GLU A 66 13.51 -14.28 42.58
N ALA A 67 12.62 -13.90 43.50
CA ALA A 67 11.47 -13.06 43.21
C ALA A 67 11.88 -11.65 42.75
N GLU A 68 12.85 -11.01 43.42
CA GLU A 68 13.39 -9.71 43.01
C GLU A 68 14.03 -9.77 41.61
N LYS A 69 14.83 -10.81 41.32
CA LYS A 69 15.44 -10.99 39.99
C LYS A 69 14.39 -11.14 38.91
N LEU A 70 13.33 -11.90 39.16
CA LEU A 70 12.23 -12.08 38.20
C LEU A 70 11.50 -10.76 37.93
N SER A 71 11.24 -9.97 38.98
CA SER A 71 10.62 -8.64 38.85
C SER A 71 11.45 -7.71 37.96
N ASN A 72 12.76 -7.60 38.25
CA ASN A 72 13.66 -6.73 37.49
C ASN A 72 13.80 -7.15 36.01
N ILE A 73 13.82 -8.47 35.73
CA ILE A 73 13.87 -8.99 34.36
C ILE A 73 12.55 -8.70 33.61
N GLN A 74 11.40 -8.84 34.28
CA GLN A 74 10.11 -8.54 33.68
C GLN A 74 9.93 -7.06 33.38
N GLU A 75 10.32 -6.17 34.29
CA GLU A 75 10.25 -4.71 34.07
C GLU A 75 11.14 -4.29 32.89
N GLY A 76 12.42 -4.66 32.90
CA GLY A 76 13.34 -4.31 31.82
C GLY A 76 12.92 -4.87 30.45
N SER A 77 12.42 -6.12 30.40
CA SER A 77 11.97 -6.71 29.13
C SER A 77 10.68 -6.06 28.59
N VAL A 78 9.79 -5.58 29.45
CA VAL A 78 8.52 -4.98 29.02
C VAL A 78 8.76 -3.56 28.53
N GLU A 79 9.61 -2.80 29.21
CA GLU A 79 9.96 -1.43 28.82
C GLU A 79 10.68 -1.36 27.48
N GLU A 80 11.66 -2.22 27.23
CA GLU A 80 12.36 -2.26 25.94
C GLU A 80 11.44 -2.68 24.78
N LYS A 81 10.57 -3.67 25.00
CA LYS A 81 9.59 -4.09 23.98
C LYS A 81 8.58 -2.99 23.69
N ASN A 82 8.12 -2.30 24.73
CA ASN A 82 7.20 -1.18 24.58
C ASN A 82 7.87 -0.02 23.84
N LEU A 83 9.13 0.28 24.12
CA LEU A 83 9.86 1.35 23.43
C LEU A 83 10.07 1.03 21.93
N ASN A 84 10.49 -0.19 21.60
CA ASN A 84 10.68 -0.62 20.22
C ASN A 84 9.37 -0.59 19.43
N THR A 85 8.28 -1.08 20.02
CA THR A 85 6.96 -1.04 19.37
C THR A 85 6.45 0.39 19.18
N LEU A 86 6.76 1.31 20.11
CA LEU A 86 6.40 2.73 19.98
C LEU A 86 7.16 3.40 18.83
N ASN A 87 8.46 3.13 18.70
CA ASN A 87 9.27 3.61 17.58
C ASN A 87 8.77 3.09 16.23
N GLU A 88 8.44 1.78 16.14
CA GLU A 88 7.86 1.19 14.94
C GLU A 88 6.53 1.85 14.56
N ILE A 89 5.66 2.12 15.54
CA ILE A 89 4.39 2.82 15.33
C ILE A 89 4.63 4.23 14.78
N GLU A 90 5.59 4.97 15.31
CA GLU A 90 5.93 6.32 14.83
C GLU A 90 6.46 6.29 13.39
N GLU A 91 7.35 5.36 13.07
CA GLU A 91 7.86 5.17 11.72
C GLU A 91 6.75 4.82 10.72
N LEU A 92 5.86 3.88 11.09
CA LEU A 92 4.73 3.50 10.26
C LEU A 92 3.77 4.66 10.05
N LYS A 93 3.54 5.48 11.08
CA LYS A 93 2.71 6.68 10.99
C LYS A 93 3.32 7.72 10.06
N ALA A 94 4.63 7.92 10.10
CA ALA A 94 5.34 8.80 9.18
C ALA A 94 5.22 8.32 7.72
N LYS A 95 5.45 7.02 7.48
CA LYS A 95 5.29 6.40 6.15
C LYS A 95 3.86 6.50 5.62
N LEU A 96 2.87 6.28 6.49
CA LEU A 96 1.45 6.40 6.15
C LEU A 96 1.10 7.83 5.75
N ASN A 97 1.54 8.83 6.52
CA ASN A 97 1.29 10.24 6.21
C ASN A 97 1.94 10.65 4.87
N SER A 98 3.17 10.20 4.61
CA SER A 98 3.83 10.43 3.31
C SER A 98 3.01 9.82 2.16
N SER A 99 2.57 8.57 2.33
CA SER A 99 1.78 7.84 1.32
C SER A 99 0.42 8.50 1.06
N ILE A 100 -0.23 9.05 2.09
CA ILE A 100 -1.47 9.81 1.96
C ILE A 100 -1.22 11.09 1.17
N SER A 101 -0.15 11.84 1.48
CA SER A 101 0.19 13.07 0.75
C SER A 101 0.45 12.80 -0.74
N GLU A 102 1.17 11.72 -1.05
CA GLU A 102 1.43 11.30 -2.42
C GLU A 102 0.15 10.89 -3.15
N ASN A 103 -0.74 10.13 -2.50
CA ASN A 103 -2.04 9.76 -3.07
C ASN A 103 -2.90 10.98 -3.42
N VAL A 104 -2.94 11.99 -2.55
CA VAL A 104 -3.68 13.23 -2.82
C VAL A 104 -3.12 13.92 -4.06
N LYS A 105 -1.79 14.05 -4.18
CA LYS A 105 -1.15 14.65 -5.35
C LYS A 105 -1.45 13.88 -6.64
N LEU A 106 -1.36 12.54 -6.59
CA LEU A 106 -1.65 11.69 -7.74
C LEU A 106 -3.12 11.81 -8.17
N LYS A 107 -4.05 11.87 -7.21
CA LYS A 107 -5.46 12.08 -7.49
C LYS A 107 -5.72 13.42 -8.19
N GLU A 108 -5.15 14.52 -7.67
CA GLU A 108 -5.26 15.83 -8.31
C GLU A 108 -4.68 15.85 -9.73
N GLN A 109 -3.53 15.20 -9.95
CA GLN A 109 -2.96 15.07 -11.30
C GLN A 109 -3.85 14.26 -12.23
N SER A 110 -4.46 13.17 -11.74
CA SER A 110 -5.37 12.35 -12.52
C SER A 110 -6.62 13.15 -12.92
N GLU A 111 -7.20 13.93 -12.01
CA GLU A 111 -8.36 14.76 -12.28
C GLU A 111 -8.05 15.87 -13.30
N ARG A 112 -6.86 16.49 -13.23
CA ARG A 112 -6.42 17.47 -14.23
C ARG A 112 -6.27 16.83 -15.61
N LYS A 113 -5.57 15.70 -15.69
CA LYS A 113 -5.39 14.97 -16.96
C LYS A 113 -6.72 14.53 -17.56
N GLN A 114 -7.68 14.13 -16.74
CA GLN A 114 -9.02 13.77 -17.21
C GLN A 114 -9.72 14.97 -17.85
N LYS A 115 -9.68 16.15 -17.21
CA LYS A 115 -10.25 17.38 -17.77
C LYS A 115 -9.59 17.79 -19.08
N ASP A 116 -8.26 17.70 -19.16
CA ASP A 116 -7.51 18.01 -20.38
C ASP A 116 -7.88 17.05 -21.52
N TYR A 117 -8.01 15.76 -21.20
CA TYR A 117 -8.44 14.74 -22.14
C TYR A 117 -9.86 14.98 -22.67
N ASP A 118 -10.80 15.30 -21.79
CA ASP A 118 -12.18 15.61 -22.19
C ASP A 118 -12.23 16.88 -23.06
N SER A 119 -11.41 17.89 -22.74
CA SER A 119 -11.27 19.11 -23.56
C SER A 119 -10.74 18.78 -24.97
N LEU A 120 -9.69 17.95 -25.05
CA LEU A 120 -9.11 17.52 -26.33
C LEU A 120 -10.09 16.71 -27.17
N ILE A 121 -10.91 15.85 -26.55
CA ILE A 121 -11.97 15.12 -27.24
C ILE A 121 -12.96 16.10 -27.88
N ASN A 122 -13.44 17.07 -27.11
CA ASN A 122 -14.40 18.06 -27.60
C ASN A 122 -13.83 18.91 -28.74
N GLU A 123 -12.56 19.31 -28.63
CA GLU A 123 -11.87 20.02 -29.70
C GLU A 123 -11.72 19.15 -30.96
N ASN A 124 -11.33 17.88 -30.80
CA ASN A 124 -11.21 16.96 -31.93
C ASN A 124 -12.55 16.72 -32.64
N GLN A 125 -13.65 16.64 -31.88
CA GLN A 125 -15.00 16.52 -32.44
C GLN A 125 -15.36 17.76 -33.27
N LYS A 126 -15.13 18.97 -32.75
CA LYS A 126 -15.36 20.21 -33.50
C LYS A 126 -14.54 20.28 -34.77
N LEU A 127 -13.24 19.97 -34.69
CA LEU A 127 -12.36 19.97 -35.86
C LEU A 127 -12.80 18.96 -36.92
N ARG A 128 -13.34 17.80 -36.50
CA ARG A 128 -13.91 16.82 -37.44
C ARG A 128 -15.19 17.33 -38.11
N GLU A 129 -16.04 18.03 -37.38
CA GLU A 129 -17.24 18.66 -37.94
C GLU A 129 -16.87 19.76 -38.93
N ASP A 130 -15.96 20.66 -38.55
CA ASP A 130 -15.43 21.72 -39.41
C ASP A 130 -14.79 21.13 -40.67
N SER A 131 -13.98 20.08 -40.53
CA SER A 131 -13.35 19.39 -41.66
C SER A 131 -14.39 18.81 -42.62
N LYS A 132 -15.51 18.27 -42.12
CA LYS A 132 -16.61 17.79 -42.98
C LYS A 132 -17.31 18.95 -43.69
N GLN A 133 -17.57 20.05 -43.00
CA GLN A 133 -18.18 21.24 -43.60
C GLN A 133 -17.30 21.83 -44.70
N PHE A 134 -16.00 21.93 -44.46
CA PHE A 134 -15.05 22.39 -45.49
C PHE A 134 -14.98 21.44 -46.69
N ALA A 135 -15.02 20.12 -46.47
CA ALA A 135 -15.03 19.15 -47.56
C ALA A 135 -16.29 19.30 -48.44
N LEU A 136 -17.46 19.52 -47.83
CA LEU A 136 -18.70 19.81 -48.58
C LEU A 136 -18.57 21.10 -49.39
N LYS A 137 -18.07 22.17 -48.76
CA LYS A 137 -17.90 23.46 -49.43
C LYS A 137 -16.90 23.41 -50.58
N ILE A 138 -15.80 22.66 -50.44
CA ILE A 138 -14.85 22.42 -51.53
C ILE A 138 -15.54 21.71 -52.69
N LYS A 139 -16.38 20.72 -52.40
CA LYS A 139 -17.13 19.99 -53.44
C LYS A 139 -18.08 20.92 -54.19
N GLU A 140 -18.88 21.73 -53.48
CA GLU A 140 -19.78 22.72 -54.09
C GLU A 140 -19.03 23.71 -54.99
N LEU A 141 -17.93 24.28 -54.49
CA LEU A 141 -17.11 25.21 -55.28
C LEU A 141 -16.47 24.53 -56.51
N THR A 142 -16.10 23.26 -56.39
CA THR A 142 -15.54 22.50 -57.52
C THR A 142 -16.58 22.29 -58.61
N GLU A 143 -17.81 21.92 -58.23
CA GLU A 143 -18.95 21.77 -59.15
C GLU A 143 -19.29 23.12 -59.83
N GLU A 144 -19.25 24.22 -59.08
CA GLU A 144 -19.46 25.57 -59.62
C GLU A 144 -18.38 25.95 -60.64
N VAL A 145 -17.11 25.69 -60.32
CA VAL A 145 -15.98 25.92 -61.24
C VAL A 145 -16.12 25.10 -62.52
N GLU A 146 -16.50 23.82 -62.43
CA GLU A 146 -16.74 22.98 -63.60
C GLU A 146 -17.88 23.52 -64.47
N LYS A 147 -18.97 23.95 -63.83
CA LYS A 147 -20.10 24.58 -64.52
C LYS A 147 -19.66 25.85 -65.25
N THR A 148 -19.02 26.79 -64.57
CA THR A 148 -18.51 28.03 -65.19
C THR A 148 -17.53 27.74 -66.33
N LYS A 149 -16.68 26.71 -66.20
CA LYS A 149 -15.76 26.31 -67.26
C LYS A 149 -16.50 25.78 -68.50
N SER A 150 -17.54 24.97 -68.31
CA SER A 150 -18.37 24.49 -69.42
C SER A 150 -19.15 25.62 -70.11
N GLU A 151 -19.73 26.55 -69.35
CA GLU A 151 -20.41 27.73 -69.89
C GLU A 151 -19.43 28.61 -70.68
N LYS A 152 -18.22 28.83 -70.15
CA LYS A 152 -17.16 29.55 -70.85
C LYS A 152 -16.82 28.91 -72.19
N ASN A 153 -16.60 27.60 -72.23
CA ASN A 153 -16.27 26.88 -73.47
C ASN A 153 -17.39 27.01 -74.50
N SER A 154 -18.66 26.89 -74.07
CA SER A 154 -19.84 27.08 -74.95
C SER A 154 -19.89 28.49 -75.55
N LEU A 155 -19.62 29.51 -74.74
CA LEU A 155 -19.54 30.89 -75.22
C LEU A 155 -18.37 31.10 -76.19
N GLU A 156 -17.21 30.50 -75.92
CA GLU A 156 -16.05 30.55 -76.83
C GLU A 156 -16.38 29.90 -78.19
N GLU A 157 -17.08 28.76 -78.21
CA GLU A 157 -17.57 28.13 -79.43
C GLU A 157 -18.57 29.01 -80.19
N GLN A 158 -19.56 29.59 -79.50
CA GLN A 158 -20.53 30.51 -80.11
C GLN A 158 -19.86 31.77 -80.71
N ILE A 159 -18.85 32.31 -80.04
CA ILE A 159 -18.06 33.44 -80.55
C ILE A 159 -17.31 33.02 -81.81
N PHE A 160 -16.67 31.84 -81.81
CA PHE A 160 -15.97 31.32 -82.98
C PHE A 160 -16.90 31.13 -84.18
N GLU A 161 -18.08 30.52 -83.97
CA GLU A 161 -19.10 30.37 -85.01
C GLU A 161 -19.59 31.72 -85.54
N SER A 162 -19.83 32.68 -84.64
CA SER A 162 -20.25 34.04 -85.01
C SER A 162 -19.17 34.75 -85.82
N GLN A 163 -17.89 34.64 -85.43
CA GLN A 163 -16.76 35.19 -86.16
C GLN A 163 -16.64 34.59 -87.56
N LYS A 164 -16.80 33.26 -87.69
CA LYS A 164 -16.82 32.58 -88.99
C LYS A 164 -17.93 33.13 -89.89
N ARG A 165 -19.15 33.26 -89.34
CA ARG A 165 -20.30 33.80 -90.08
C ARG A 165 -20.09 35.25 -90.52
N ILE A 166 -19.46 36.08 -89.69
CA ILE A 166 -19.10 37.47 -90.05
C ILE A 166 -18.13 37.47 -91.23
N ILE A 167 -17.10 36.62 -91.22
CA ILE A 167 -16.14 36.51 -92.33
C ILE A 167 -16.85 36.08 -93.62
N ASP A 168 -17.72 35.07 -93.55
CA ASP A 168 -18.45 34.57 -94.71
C ASP A 168 -19.39 35.65 -95.29
N LEU A 169 -20.12 36.37 -94.44
CA LEU A 169 -20.98 37.49 -94.86
C LEU A 169 -20.17 38.67 -95.44
N ASN A 170 -19.01 38.99 -94.86
CA ASN A 170 -18.13 40.03 -95.40
C ASN A 170 -17.65 39.68 -96.81
N ARG A 171 -17.28 38.41 -97.06
CA ARG A 171 -16.92 37.93 -98.40
C ARG A 171 -18.07 38.02 -99.39
N GLU A 172 -19.29 37.67 -98.96
CA GLU A 172 -20.50 37.86 -99.80
C GLU A 172 -20.70 39.33 -100.15
N ILE A 173 -20.58 40.24 -99.19
CA ILE A 173 -20.72 41.69 -99.43
C ILE A 173 -19.64 42.20 -100.41
N GLU A 174 -18.38 41.81 -100.25
CA GLU A 174 -17.31 42.14 -101.21
C GLU A 174 -17.67 41.68 -102.62
N SER A 175 -18.14 40.43 -102.76
CA SER A 175 -18.53 39.87 -104.05
C SER A 175 -19.74 40.58 -104.70
N LEU A 176 -20.60 41.21 -103.90
CA LEU A 176 -21.75 41.99 -104.37
C LEU A 176 -21.37 43.43 -104.74
N ASN A 177 -20.38 44.03 -104.07
CA ASN A 177 -19.87 45.37 -104.37
C ASN A 177 -18.91 45.41 -105.57
N ASP A 178 -18.28 44.27 -105.93
CA ASP A 178 -17.40 44.13 -107.09
C ASP A 178 -18.16 43.86 -108.42
N ARG A 179 -19.49 44.00 -108.43
CA ARG A 179 -20.36 43.97 -109.63
C ARG A 179 -20.93 45.35 -109.95
#